data_AF-A0A3M1K8G1-F1
#
_entry.id   AF-A0A3M1K8G1-F1
#
_cell.length_a   1.000
_cell.length_b   1.000
_cell.length_c   1.000
_cell.angle_alpha   90.00
_cell.angle_beta   90.00
_cell.angle_gamma   90.00
#
_symmetry.space_group_name_H-M   'P 1'
#
loop_
_entity.id
_entity.type
_entity.pdbx_description
1 polymer ?
#
loop_
_entity_poly.entity_id
_entity_poly.type
_entity_poly.pdbx_seq_one_letter_code
_entity_poly.pdbx_strand_id
1 'polypeptide(L)'
;MRRSRPVEPHLPGIGDLATMNGMPFLLRHHCALLLLCGTVAACAQSEPSAPTTVAIDPFVAAAQSDAPADAIPCVSCHLANGGGRPDGVIPRLAGQPAAILSGKLERLAAGTTNLPAMTAYAGALSAAARARVASWFAHLPIPEGIGQGDPVLRERGATVYARLCAA
;
A
#
# COMPACT_ATOMS: atom_id res chain seq x y z
N MET A 1 -9.54 47.04 -22.62
CA MET A 1 -9.53 45.55 -22.71
C MET A 1 -10.21 44.98 -21.47
N ARG A 2 -11.30 44.23 -21.68
CA ARG A 2 -12.23 43.72 -20.65
C ARG A 2 -11.57 42.56 -19.89
N ARG A 3 -11.60 42.61 -18.55
CA ARG A 3 -11.11 41.55 -17.66
C ARG A 3 -12.08 40.36 -17.66
N SER A 4 -11.59 39.17 -18.00
CA SER A 4 -12.32 37.90 -17.90
C SER A 4 -12.32 37.42 -16.45
N ARG A 5 -13.50 37.06 -15.91
CA ARG A 5 -13.64 36.46 -14.58
C ARG A 5 -13.45 34.93 -14.66
N PRO A 6 -12.89 34.28 -13.63
CA PRO A 6 -12.81 32.82 -13.56
C PRO A 6 -14.18 32.18 -13.28
N VAL A 7 -14.37 30.97 -13.81
CA VAL A 7 -15.58 30.13 -13.68
C VAL A 7 -15.36 29.16 -12.51
N GLU A 8 -16.30 29.09 -11.57
CA GLU A 8 -16.29 28.10 -10.47
C GLU A 8 -16.93 26.77 -10.89
N PRO A 9 -16.42 25.61 -10.43
CA PRO A 9 -17.02 24.31 -10.69
C PRO A 9 -18.17 24.00 -9.72
N HIS A 10 -19.25 23.47 -10.28
CA HIS A 10 -20.47 23.03 -9.59
C HIS A 10 -20.32 21.57 -9.12
N LEU A 11 -20.48 21.33 -7.81
CA LEU A 11 -20.52 20.00 -7.19
C LEU A 11 -21.98 19.55 -7.00
N PRO A 12 -22.39 18.37 -7.49
CA PRO A 12 -23.68 17.79 -7.13
C PRO A 12 -23.60 16.93 -5.86
N GLY A 13 -24.35 17.38 -4.84
CA GLY A 13 -25.32 16.62 -4.04
C GLY A 13 -24.96 15.24 -3.49
N ILE A 14 -24.63 15.21 -2.20
CA ILE A 14 -24.88 14.05 -1.32
C ILE A 14 -26.39 13.78 -1.21
N GLY A 15 -26.81 12.54 -1.45
CA GLY A 15 -28.19 12.07 -1.37
C GLY A 15 -28.27 10.79 -0.54
N ASP A 16 -29.31 10.74 0.28
CA ASP A 16 -29.48 9.94 1.48
C ASP A 16 -29.66 8.42 1.35
N LEU A 17 -29.44 7.82 2.51
CA LEU A 17 -29.78 6.50 3.01
C LEU A 17 -31.20 5.98 2.69
N ALA A 18 -31.25 4.64 2.66
CA ALA A 18 -32.30 3.77 3.19
C ALA A 18 -33.50 3.36 2.29
N THR A 19 -33.97 2.14 2.62
CA THR A 19 -35.11 1.37 2.08
C THR A 19 -34.75 0.60 0.79
N MET A 20 -34.92 -0.72 0.67
CA MET A 20 -36.10 -1.50 1.03
C MET A 20 -35.76 -2.97 1.38
N ASN A 21 -36.35 -3.40 2.50
CA ASN A 21 -36.64 -4.77 2.88
C ASN A 21 -37.85 -5.27 2.05
N GLY A 22 -37.90 -6.56 1.68
CA GLY A 22 -39.19 -7.28 1.62
C GLY A 22 -39.51 -8.18 0.40
N MET A 23 -39.58 -9.48 0.70
CA MET A 23 -40.61 -10.46 0.28
C MET A 23 -40.45 -11.19 -1.09
N PRO A 24 -41.07 -12.38 -1.29
CA PRO A 24 -41.39 -13.47 -0.35
C PRO A 24 -41.09 -14.89 -0.90
N PHE A 25 -40.94 -15.82 0.05
CA PHE A 25 -41.25 -17.25 -0.08
C PHE A 25 -42.61 -17.44 -0.77
N LEU A 26 -42.68 -18.10 -1.94
CA LEU A 26 -43.88 -18.76 -2.47
C LEU A 26 -43.55 -19.47 -3.81
N LEU A 27 -43.09 -20.72 -3.76
CA LEU A 27 -43.61 -21.76 -4.68
C LEU A 27 -43.25 -23.16 -4.16
N ARG A 28 -43.97 -23.51 -3.11
CA ARG A 28 -44.18 -24.88 -2.66
C ARG A 28 -45.16 -25.51 -3.67
N HIS A 29 -44.93 -26.79 -4.02
CA HIS A 29 -45.88 -27.72 -4.67
C HIS A 29 -45.73 -27.90 -6.19
N HIS A 30 -44.68 -28.60 -6.62
CA HIS A 30 -44.85 -29.57 -7.70
C HIS A 30 -44.53 -30.95 -7.16
N CYS A 31 -45.62 -31.70 -7.05
CA CYS A 31 -45.70 -33.08 -6.61
C CYS A 31 -44.63 -33.96 -7.24
N ALA A 32 -44.07 -34.79 -6.37
CA ALA A 32 -43.54 -36.09 -6.70
C ALA A 32 -44.49 -36.86 -7.64
N LEU A 33 -43.96 -37.44 -8.71
CA LEU A 33 -43.99 -38.89 -8.96
C LEU A 33 -43.34 -39.15 -10.34
N LEU A 34 -42.33 -40.03 -10.39
CA LEU A 34 -41.84 -40.87 -11.51
C LEU A 34 -40.38 -41.25 -11.18
N LEU A 35 -40.16 -42.23 -10.30
CA LEU A 35 -39.88 -43.63 -10.67
C LEU A 35 -38.76 -43.80 -11.73
N LEU A 36 -37.59 -44.18 -11.19
CA LEU A 36 -36.68 -45.21 -11.70
C LEU A 36 -35.88 -44.94 -13.00
N CYS A 37 -34.67 -44.39 -12.86
CA CYS A 37 -33.49 -44.70 -13.67
C CYS A 37 -32.28 -44.01 -13.00
N GLY A 38 -31.33 -44.73 -12.40
CA GLY A 38 -30.13 -45.12 -13.12
C GLY A 38 -28.96 -44.17 -12.77
N THR A 39 -28.02 -44.68 -11.98
CA THR A 39 -26.58 -44.33 -11.95
C THR A 39 -26.16 -42.93 -12.46
N VAL A 40 -25.71 -42.04 -11.57
CA VAL A 40 -24.33 -41.54 -11.47
C VAL A 40 -24.20 -40.90 -10.08
N ALA A 41 -23.30 -41.40 -9.25
CA ALA A 41 -22.81 -40.65 -8.09
C ALA A 41 -22.00 -39.45 -8.62
N ALA A 42 -22.70 -38.37 -8.95
CA ALA A 42 -22.07 -37.09 -9.20
C ALA A 42 -21.70 -36.50 -7.83
N CYS A 43 -20.52 -36.86 -7.34
CA CYS A 43 -19.81 -36.02 -6.39
C CYS A 43 -19.57 -34.70 -7.12
N ALA A 44 -20.45 -33.72 -6.92
CA ALA A 44 -20.18 -32.33 -7.24
C ALA A 44 -18.99 -31.93 -6.37
N GLN A 45 -17.80 -32.04 -6.95
CA GLN A 45 -16.58 -31.51 -6.38
C GLN A 45 -16.80 -30.00 -6.35
N SER A 46 -16.93 -29.45 -5.15
CA SER A 46 -16.81 -28.01 -4.95
C SER A 46 -15.45 -27.63 -5.51
N GLU A 47 -15.43 -26.99 -6.68
CA GLU A 47 -14.18 -26.47 -7.23
C GLU A 47 -13.60 -25.51 -6.19
N PRO A 48 -12.31 -25.64 -5.83
CA PRO A 48 -11.67 -24.61 -5.05
C PRO A 48 -11.69 -23.34 -5.90
N SER A 49 -12.61 -22.44 -5.58
CA SER A 49 -12.62 -21.09 -6.14
C SER A 49 -11.20 -20.56 -6.06
N ALA A 50 -10.67 -20.18 -7.23
CA ALA A 50 -9.34 -19.61 -7.37
C ALA A 50 -9.08 -18.61 -6.23
N PRO A 51 -7.85 -18.58 -5.67
CA PRO A 51 -7.56 -17.71 -4.54
C PRO A 51 -7.94 -16.29 -4.95
N THR A 52 -9.05 -15.82 -4.38
CA THR A 52 -9.40 -14.43 -4.45
C THR A 52 -8.26 -13.75 -3.72
N THR A 53 -7.42 -13.03 -4.45
CA THR A 53 -6.41 -12.15 -3.88
C THR A 53 -7.16 -11.09 -3.07
N VAL A 54 -7.53 -11.44 -1.84
CA VAL A 54 -7.86 -10.46 -0.82
C VAL A 54 -6.56 -9.70 -0.66
N ALA A 55 -6.57 -8.43 -1.08
CA ALA A 55 -5.45 -7.54 -0.82
C ALA A 55 -5.21 -7.54 0.69
N ILE A 56 -4.16 -8.25 1.13
CA ILE A 56 -3.79 -8.28 2.53
C ILE A 56 -3.43 -6.84 2.90
N ASP A 57 -4.09 -6.33 3.94
CA ASP A 57 -3.79 -5.00 4.47
C ASP A 57 -2.27 -4.90 4.73
N PRO A 58 -1.59 -3.82 4.29
CA PRO A 58 -0.14 -3.70 4.44
C PRO A 58 0.33 -3.79 5.91
N PHE A 59 -0.52 -3.46 6.88
CA PHE A 59 -0.27 -3.69 8.30
C PHE A 59 -0.28 -5.18 8.64
N VAL A 60 -1.24 -5.94 8.11
CA VAL A 60 -1.31 -7.41 8.27
C VAL A 60 -0.13 -8.08 7.59
N ALA A 61 0.27 -7.63 6.39
CA ALA A 61 1.43 -8.17 5.67
C ALA A 61 2.76 -7.92 6.43
N ALA A 62 2.93 -6.73 7.00
CA ALA A 62 4.12 -6.43 7.81
C ALA A 62 4.11 -7.19 9.14
N ALA A 63 2.96 -7.28 9.81
CA ALA A 63 2.82 -8.03 11.06
C ALA A 63 3.01 -9.55 10.87
N GLN A 64 2.76 -10.06 9.66
CA GLN A 64 3.01 -11.46 9.27
C GLN A 64 4.43 -11.70 8.73
N SER A 65 5.23 -10.64 8.56
CA SER A 65 6.63 -10.74 8.18
C SER A 65 7.53 -10.78 9.41
N ASP A 66 8.82 -11.10 9.24
CA ASP A 66 9.86 -10.99 10.29
C ASP A 66 10.20 -9.52 10.65
N ALA A 67 9.25 -8.59 10.47
CA ALA A 67 9.40 -7.19 10.84
C ALA A 67 9.48 -7.04 12.36
N PRO A 68 10.44 -6.25 12.88
CA PRO A 68 10.43 -5.90 14.29
C PRO A 68 9.17 -5.07 14.61
N ALA A 69 8.63 -5.21 15.82
CA ALA A 69 7.44 -4.46 16.25
C ALA A 69 7.57 -2.94 16.03
N ASP A 70 8.78 -2.40 16.21
CA ASP A 70 9.12 -1.00 15.99
C ASP A 70 8.94 -0.53 14.52
N ALA A 71 8.97 -1.44 13.55
CA ALA A 71 8.83 -1.14 12.13
C ALA A 71 7.37 -1.18 11.64
N ILE A 72 6.45 -1.77 12.41
CA ILE A 72 5.05 -1.92 12.03
C ILE A 72 4.37 -0.56 11.74
N PRO A 73 4.59 0.52 12.52
CA PRO A 73 4.02 1.82 12.18
C PRO A 73 4.55 2.39 10.85
N CYS A 74 5.79 2.06 10.47
CA CYS A 74 6.45 2.60 9.28
C CYS A 74 5.80 2.11 7.99
N VAL A 75 5.31 0.86 7.96
CA VAL A 75 4.75 0.25 6.75
C VAL A 75 3.41 0.85 6.33
N SER A 76 2.73 1.57 7.23
CA SER A 76 1.47 2.27 6.94
C SER A 76 1.64 3.34 5.85
N CYS A 77 2.83 3.95 5.76
CA CYS A 77 3.15 4.95 4.73
C CYS A 77 4.20 4.43 3.74
N HIS A 78 5.24 3.75 4.23
CA HIS A 78 6.36 3.29 3.40
C HIS A 78 6.10 1.96 2.69
N LEU A 79 4.91 1.38 2.89
CA LEU A 79 4.44 0.08 2.40
C LEU A 79 5.19 -1.09 3.04
N ALA A 80 4.56 -2.26 3.06
CA ALA A 80 5.11 -3.47 3.67
C ALA A 80 6.44 -3.90 3.04
N ASN A 81 6.60 -3.69 1.72
CA ASN A 81 7.85 -3.95 1.00
C ASN A 81 8.87 -2.80 1.10
N GLY A 82 8.60 -1.76 1.89
CA GLY A 82 9.45 -0.57 2.04
C GLY A 82 9.68 0.24 0.77
N GLY A 83 8.88 0.04 -0.27
CA GLY A 83 9.03 0.68 -1.58
C GLY A 83 8.71 2.18 -1.59
N GLY A 84 7.95 2.66 -0.60
CA GLY A 84 7.39 4.01 -0.63
C GLY A 84 6.31 4.16 -1.71
N ARG A 85 5.81 5.38 -1.90
CA ARG A 85 4.75 5.67 -2.88
C ARG A 85 5.33 5.96 -4.26
N PRO A 86 4.64 5.57 -5.36
CA PRO A 86 5.08 5.85 -6.73
C PRO A 86 5.22 7.34 -7.06
N ASP A 87 4.46 8.21 -6.38
CA ASP A 87 4.54 9.67 -6.53
C ASP A 87 5.79 10.29 -5.86
N GLY A 88 6.57 9.51 -5.11
CA GLY A 88 7.77 9.94 -4.42
C GLY A 88 7.53 10.74 -3.13
N VAL A 89 6.28 11.00 -2.76
CA VAL A 89 5.95 11.77 -1.53
C VAL A 89 6.37 11.01 -0.28
N ILE A 90 6.21 9.68 -0.30
CA ILE A 90 6.74 8.80 0.73
C ILE A 90 7.91 8.01 0.15
N PRO A 91 9.15 8.22 0.64
CA PRO A 91 10.34 7.67 0.00
C PRO A 91 10.50 6.16 0.26
N ARG A 92 11.24 5.50 -0.63
CA ARG A 92 11.72 4.12 -0.46
C ARG A 92 12.67 4.02 0.74
N LEU A 93 12.44 3.01 1.58
CA LEU A 93 13.34 2.58 2.65
C LEU A 93 14.04 1.26 2.31
N ALA A 94 13.35 0.35 1.62
CA ALA A 94 13.83 -1.00 1.33
C ALA A 94 15.13 -1.01 0.54
N GLY A 95 16.21 -1.59 1.07
CA GLY A 95 17.52 -1.67 0.42
C GLY A 95 18.31 -0.36 0.45
N GLN A 96 17.95 0.60 1.31
CA GLN A 96 18.83 1.74 1.62
C GLN A 96 19.93 1.29 2.60
N PRO A 97 21.14 1.88 2.58
CA PRO A 97 22.16 1.53 3.56
C PRO A 97 21.67 1.77 5.00
N ALA A 98 21.84 0.78 5.88
CA ALA A 98 21.37 0.87 7.27
C ALA A 98 21.89 2.12 8.00
N ALA A 99 23.14 2.52 7.74
CA ALA A 99 23.74 3.73 8.31
C ALA A 99 23.06 5.03 7.86
N ILE A 100 22.55 5.08 6.62
CA ILE A 100 21.83 6.24 6.11
C ILE A 100 20.45 6.33 6.77
N LEU A 101 19.75 5.20 6.88
CA LEU A 101 18.45 5.11 7.53
C LEU A 101 18.55 5.46 9.03
N SER A 102 19.51 4.86 9.75
CA SER A 102 19.72 5.14 11.17
C SER A 102 20.11 6.60 11.39
N GLY A 103 21.06 7.13 10.62
CA GLY A 103 21.46 8.53 10.71
C GLY A 103 20.33 9.51 10.42
N LYS A 104 19.44 9.19 9.48
CA LYS A 104 18.23 10.00 9.21
C LYS A 104 17.27 9.95 10.41
N LEU A 105 16.99 8.78 10.97
CA LEU A 105 16.12 8.63 12.13
C LEU A 105 16.69 9.35 13.36
N GLU A 106 18.00 9.28 13.60
CA GLU A 106 18.66 10.02 14.70
C GLU A 106 18.51 11.54 14.51
N ARG A 107 18.77 12.06 13.31
CA ARG A 107 18.63 13.51 13.05
C ARG A 107 17.19 14.00 13.16
N LEU A 108 16.22 13.17 12.79
CA LEU A 108 14.79 13.45 12.96
C LEU A 108 14.39 13.46 14.43
N ALA A 109 14.82 12.45 15.21
CA ALA A 109 14.56 12.36 16.63
C ALA A 109 15.19 13.53 17.42
N ALA A 110 16.39 13.97 16.99
CA ALA A 110 17.07 15.13 17.56
C ALA A 110 16.50 16.49 17.08
N GLY A 111 15.56 16.50 16.14
CA GLY A 111 14.99 17.74 15.57
C GLY A 111 15.94 18.54 14.66
N THR A 112 17.16 18.05 14.43
CA THR A 112 18.17 18.69 13.56
C THR A 112 17.84 18.59 12.06
N THR A 113 16.84 17.80 11.70
CA THR A 113 16.28 17.74 10.35
C THR A 113 14.79 18.06 10.41
N ASN A 114 14.38 19.16 9.78
CA ASN A 114 12.99 19.59 9.75
C ASN A 114 12.20 18.76 8.74
N LEU A 115 11.49 17.74 9.24
CA LEU A 115 10.51 16.96 8.47
C LEU A 115 9.37 16.57 9.41
N PRO A 116 8.40 17.49 9.66
CA PRO A 116 7.39 17.32 10.70
C PRO A 116 6.60 16.02 10.58
N ALA A 117 6.36 15.57 9.34
CA ALA A 117 5.68 14.30 9.04
C ALA A 117 6.38 13.07 9.63
N MET A 118 7.69 13.09 9.86
CA MET A 118 8.47 11.95 10.36
C MET A 118 9.11 12.18 11.73
N THR A 119 9.22 13.42 12.20
CA THR A 119 9.86 13.75 13.48
C THR A 119 9.19 13.04 14.66
N ALA A 120 7.86 13.00 14.72
CA ALA A 120 7.13 12.31 15.80
C ALA A 120 7.42 10.80 15.84
N TYR A 121 7.43 10.14 14.68
CA TYR A 121 7.71 8.71 14.57
C TYR A 121 9.15 8.38 14.99
N ALA A 122 10.13 9.17 14.56
CA ALA A 122 11.53 8.96 14.93
C ALA A 122 11.79 9.24 16.42
N GLY A 123 11.12 10.25 16.99
CA GLY A 123 11.23 10.62 18.40
C GLY A 123 10.58 9.63 19.37
N ALA A 124 9.57 8.88 18.92
CA ALA A 124 8.94 7.82 19.72
C ALA A 124 9.82 6.56 19.88
N LEU A 125 10.82 6.39 19.00
CA LEU A 125 11.72 5.24 19.04
C LEU A 125 12.91 5.49 19.98
N SER A 126 13.33 4.44 20.71
CA SER A 126 14.66 4.43 21.34
C SER A 126 15.77 4.36 20.29
N ALA A 127 17.01 4.71 20.66
CA ALA A 127 18.16 4.58 19.76
C ALA A 127 18.34 3.13 19.24
N ALA A 128 18.14 2.14 20.12
CA ALA A 128 18.19 0.72 19.73
C ALA A 128 17.06 0.35 18.75
N ALA A 129 15.85 0.88 18.95
CA ALA A 129 14.74 0.66 18.02
C ALA A 129 14.99 1.31 16.65
N ARG A 130 15.54 2.53 16.61
CA ARG A 130 15.95 3.19 15.35
C ARG A 130 16.97 2.35 14.59
N ALA A 131 17.96 1.78 15.28
CA ALA A 131 18.94 0.88 14.66
C ALA A 131 18.29 -0.42 14.11
N ARG A 132 17.36 -1.04 14.86
CA ARG A 132 16.65 -2.23 14.40
C ARG A 132 15.79 -1.96 13.16
N VAL A 133 14.99 -0.90 13.18
CA VAL A 133 14.13 -0.50 12.04
C VAL A 133 14.98 -0.21 10.80
N ALA A 134 16.07 0.55 10.98
CA ALA A 134 17.01 0.84 9.90
C ALA A 134 17.64 -0.43 9.32
N SER A 135 18.09 -1.35 10.18
CA SER A 135 18.66 -2.63 9.75
C SER A 135 17.63 -3.45 8.97
N TRP A 136 16.40 -3.58 9.46
CA TRP A 136 15.37 -4.38 8.80
C TRP A 136 15.04 -3.87 7.40
N PHE A 137 14.72 -2.57 7.25
CA PHE A 137 14.47 -1.99 5.93
C PHE A 137 15.68 -2.10 4.99
N ALA A 138 16.90 -2.01 5.50
CA ALA A 138 18.11 -2.16 4.68
C ALA A 138 18.27 -3.55 4.06
N HIS A 139 17.73 -4.60 4.68
CA HIS A 139 17.79 -5.97 4.17
C HIS A 139 16.62 -6.33 3.26
N LEU A 140 15.58 -5.49 3.17
CA LEU A 140 14.50 -5.73 2.22
C LEU A 140 15.01 -5.58 0.78
N PRO A 141 14.54 -6.43 -0.15
CA PRO A 141 14.86 -6.28 -1.56
C PRO A 141 14.32 -4.94 -2.08
N ILE A 142 15.05 -4.32 -2.99
CA ILE A 142 14.57 -3.11 -3.68
C ILE A 142 13.41 -3.53 -4.59
N PRO A 143 12.18 -3.01 -4.38
CA PRO A 143 11.06 -3.38 -5.24
C PRO A 143 11.28 -2.91 -6.69
N GLU A 144 10.82 -3.69 -7.66
CA GLU A 144 10.91 -3.33 -9.08
C GLU A 144 9.95 -2.18 -9.44
N GLY A 145 10.24 -1.49 -10.55
CA GLY A 145 9.34 -0.48 -11.12
C GLY A 145 9.26 0.85 -10.34
N ILE A 146 9.95 0.99 -9.21
CA ILE A 146 10.04 2.25 -8.47
C ILE A 146 11.20 3.11 -9.01
N GLY A 147 11.08 4.44 -8.89
CA GLY A 147 12.19 5.36 -9.17
C GLY A 147 12.63 5.46 -10.64
N GLN A 148 11.80 5.02 -11.59
CA GLN A 148 12.15 4.99 -13.02
C GLN A 148 12.21 6.39 -13.67
N GLY A 149 11.56 7.37 -13.03
CA GLY A 149 11.38 8.72 -13.57
C GLY A 149 10.47 8.77 -14.80
N ASP A 150 10.24 9.97 -15.32
CA ASP A 150 9.54 10.16 -16.59
C ASP A 150 10.37 9.55 -17.74
N PRO A 151 9.82 8.61 -18.54
CA PRO A 151 10.56 7.99 -19.63
C PRO A 151 11.09 8.98 -20.67
N VAL A 152 10.40 10.11 -20.88
CA VAL A 152 10.81 11.17 -21.83
C VAL A 152 12.03 11.95 -21.30
N LEU A 153 12.14 12.09 -19.97
CA LEU A 153 13.20 12.89 -19.35
C LEU A 153 14.42 12.06 -18.92
N ARG A 154 14.34 10.73 -18.96
CA ARG A 154 15.34 9.83 -18.37
C ARG A 154 16.74 10.01 -18.94
N GLU A 155 16.87 10.13 -20.25
CA GLU A 155 18.17 10.29 -20.94
C GLU A 155 18.83 11.63 -20.59
N ARG A 156 18.03 12.70 -20.57
CA ARG A 156 18.49 14.02 -20.11
C ARG A 156 18.92 13.97 -18.65
N GLY A 157 18.15 13.29 -17.79
CA GLY A 157 18.48 13.08 -16.39
C GLY A 157 19.81 12.35 -16.21
N ALA A 158 20.07 11.30 -16.99
CA ALA A 158 21.33 10.56 -16.96
C ALA A 158 22.54 11.44 -17.31
N THR A 159 22.39 12.32 -18.32
CA THR A 159 23.44 13.28 -18.70
C THR A 159 23.75 14.26 -17.57
N VAL A 160 22.72 14.80 -16.92
CA VAL A 160 22.89 15.73 -15.78
C VAL A 160 23.55 15.01 -14.60
N TYR A 161 23.10 13.79 -14.28
CA TYR A 161 23.65 12.98 -13.20
C TYR A 161 25.14 12.68 -13.41
N ALA A 162 25.53 12.24 -14.62
CA ALA A 162 26.92 11.95 -14.96
C ALA A 162 27.83 13.18 -14.76
N ARG A 163 27.32 14.38 -15.09
CA ARG A 163 28.09 15.62 -14.96
C ARG A 163 28.19 16.13 -13.52
N LEU A 164 27.13 16.01 -12.73
CA LEU A 164 26.99 16.75 -11.47
C LEU A 164 27.00 15.87 -10.21
N CYS A 165 26.76 14.57 -10.33
CA CYS A 165 26.45 13.72 -9.19
C CYS A 165 27.25 12.41 -9.14
N ALA A 166 27.81 11.96 -10.26
CA ALA A 166 28.53 10.68 -10.36
C ALA A 166 30.04 10.77 -10.03
N ALA A 167 30.55 11.97 -9.72
CA ALA A 167 31.96 12.23 -9.45
C ALA A 167 32.35 11.92 -8.00
#